data_AF-A0AAV4W3W8-F1
#
_entry.id   AF-A0AAV4W3W8-F1
#
_cell.length_a   1.000
_cell.length_b   1.000
_cell.length_c   1.000
_cell.angle_alpha   90.00
_cell.angle_beta   90.00
_cell.angle_gamma   90.00
#
_symmetry.space_group_name_H-M   'P 1'
#
loop_
_entity.id
_entity.type
_entity.pdbx_description
1 polymer ?
#
loop_
_entity_poly.entity_id
_entity_poly.type
_entity_poly.pdbx_seq_one_letter_code
_entity_poly.pdbx_strand_id
1 'polypeptide(L)'
;MIMKPNDIHSFMKKINTDLKTKITCKLTTQYLKLEPETETLHTTITKYLDNTNVPYYLITPKNLRPLKAVLRGLPINTDLDTIKHELTELHFQVINIYQLKKRDQARTPMPLFQIQLAPTENIEEIWTLDNLLFTKITVEKYNNKGGISQCHRCQLFGHSSINCKLPIKCVKCAGQHLTKDCSITNHTETPVCANCQGSHPASYRGCPKFPKLN
;
A
#
# COMPACT_ATOMS: atom_id res chain seq x y z
N MET A 1 -6.72 8.67 -8.37
CA MET A 1 -6.76 9.83 -7.44
C MET A 1 -5.71 10.82 -7.91
N ILE A 2 -6.12 12.04 -8.24
CA ILE A 2 -5.25 13.11 -8.73
C ILE A 2 -5.21 14.20 -7.65
N MET A 3 -4.08 14.88 -7.46
CA MET A 3 -4.06 16.05 -6.57
C MET A 3 -5.07 17.09 -7.07
N LYS A 4 -5.84 17.69 -6.17
CA LYS A 4 -6.88 18.65 -6.53
C LYS A 4 -6.27 19.81 -7.35
N PRO A 5 -6.64 19.97 -8.64
CA PRO A 5 -6.18 21.10 -9.45
C PRO A 5 -6.79 22.42 -8.95
N ASN A 6 -6.16 23.54 -9.29
CA ASN A 6 -6.70 24.88 -8.98
C ASN A 6 -8.06 25.11 -9.65
N ASP A 7 -8.18 24.75 -10.93
CA ASP A 7 -9.44 24.78 -11.68
C ASP A 7 -9.83 23.36 -12.12
N ILE A 8 -10.78 22.78 -11.38
CA ILE A 8 -11.29 21.43 -11.63
C ILE A 8 -12.13 21.38 -12.91
N HIS A 9 -12.92 22.42 -13.19
CA HIS A 9 -13.81 22.43 -14.35
C HIS A 9 -12.98 22.44 -15.63
N SER A 10 -12.00 23.35 -15.73
CA SER A 10 -11.11 23.43 -16.88
C SER A 10 -10.34 22.12 -17.09
N PHE A 11 -9.80 21.55 -16.01
CA PHE A 11 -9.09 20.27 -16.04
C PHE A 11 -9.98 19.13 -16.54
N MET A 12 -11.19 18.99 -16.00
CA MET A 12 -12.12 17.93 -16.41
C MET A 12 -12.62 18.12 -17.84
N LYS A 13 -12.88 19.36 -18.28
CA LYS A 13 -13.27 19.67 -19.65
C LYS A 13 -12.17 19.26 -20.63
N LYS A 14 -10.91 19.57 -20.31
CA LYS A 14 -9.75 19.16 -21.11
C LYS A 14 -9.65 17.65 -21.23
N ILE A 15 -9.67 16.92 -20.11
CA ILE A 15 -9.60 15.44 -20.11
C ILE A 15 -10.72 14.82 -20.94
N ASN A 16 -11.96 15.27 -20.76
CA ASN A 16 -13.11 14.74 -21.49
C ASN A 16 -13.00 15.01 -23.00
N THR A 17 -12.43 16.16 -23.38
CA THR A 17 -12.21 16.54 -24.78
C THR A 17 -11.11 15.71 -25.42
N ASP A 18 -9.96 15.60 -24.75
CA ASP A 18 -8.79 14.87 -25.26
C ASP A 18 -9.05 13.37 -25.38
N LEU A 19 -9.78 12.79 -24.42
CA LEU A 19 -10.14 11.37 -24.42
C LEU A 19 -11.44 11.06 -25.15
N LYS A 20 -12.15 12.07 -25.66
CA LYS A 20 -13.46 11.96 -26.33
C LYS A 20 -14.46 11.05 -25.58
N THR A 21 -14.40 11.05 -24.25
CA THR A 21 -15.17 10.14 -23.39
C THR A 21 -15.73 10.91 -22.21
N LYS A 22 -16.96 10.57 -21.79
CA LYS A 22 -17.61 11.15 -20.61
C LYS A 22 -17.02 10.56 -19.33
N ILE A 23 -16.03 11.25 -18.76
CA ILE A 23 -15.39 10.90 -17.49
C ILE A 23 -15.94 11.81 -16.41
N THR A 24 -16.49 11.20 -15.36
CA THR A 24 -16.98 11.91 -14.17
C THR A 24 -15.94 11.87 -13.06
N CYS A 25 -16.04 12.81 -12.11
CA CYS A 25 -15.15 12.88 -10.97
C CYS A 25 -15.92 13.13 -9.67
N LYS A 26 -15.38 12.61 -8.57
CA LYS A 26 -15.80 12.95 -7.20
C LYS A 26 -14.72 13.78 -6.52
N LEU A 27 -15.13 14.85 -5.86
CA LEU A 27 -14.24 15.71 -5.10
C LEU A 27 -14.07 15.17 -3.68
N THR A 28 -12.82 15.15 -3.23
CA THR A 28 -12.45 14.89 -1.84
C THR A 28 -11.69 16.10 -1.30
N THR A 29 -11.36 16.11 -0.01
CA THR A 29 -10.70 17.25 0.66
C THR A 29 -9.40 17.68 -0.05
N GLN A 30 -8.60 16.72 -0.53
CA GLN A 30 -7.27 17.00 -1.12
C GLN A 30 -7.11 16.45 -2.54
N TYR A 31 -8.05 15.64 -3.03
CA TYR A 31 -7.90 14.93 -4.28
C TYR A 31 -9.16 14.98 -5.14
N LEU A 32 -8.93 14.86 -6.44
CA LEU A 32 -9.93 14.53 -7.45
C LEU A 32 -9.94 13.01 -7.67
N LYS A 33 -11.07 12.36 -7.40
CA LYS A 33 -11.26 10.93 -7.61
C LYS A 33 -11.93 10.71 -8.97
N LEU A 34 -11.28 9.94 -9.84
CA LEU A 34 -11.89 9.42 -11.07
C LEU A 34 -12.28 7.96 -10.81
N GLU A 35 -13.51 7.60 -11.15
CA GLU A 35 -14.06 6.25 -11.03
C GLU A 35 -14.45 5.76 -12.43
N PRO A 36 -13.49 5.19 -13.20
CA PRO A 36 -13.80 4.64 -14.52
C PRO A 36 -14.72 3.42 -14.37
N GLU A 37 -15.73 3.33 -15.25
CA GLU A 37 -16.70 2.24 -15.27
C GLU A 37 -16.13 0.94 -15.85
N THR A 38 -15.14 1.05 -16.73
CA THR A 38 -14.51 -0.08 -17.42
C THR A 38 -12.99 -0.11 -17.24
N GLU A 39 -12.41 -1.30 -17.34
CA GLU A 39 -10.95 -1.48 -17.30
C GLU A 39 -10.24 -0.80 -18.49
N THR A 40 -10.88 -0.78 -19.66
CA THR A 40 -10.37 -0.07 -20.84
C THR A 40 -10.28 1.43 -20.58
N LEU A 41 -11.32 2.02 -19.99
CA LEU A 41 -11.32 3.44 -19.63
C LEU A 41 -10.28 3.75 -18.55
N HIS A 42 -10.14 2.87 -17.55
CA HIS A 42 -9.09 2.99 -16.54
C HIS A 42 -7.71 3.07 -17.19
N THR A 43 -7.41 2.15 -18.11
CA THR A 43 -6.12 2.09 -18.82
C THR A 43 -5.88 3.30 -19.72
N THR A 44 -6.93 3.78 -20.40
CA THR A 44 -6.85 4.99 -21.22
C THR A 44 -6.55 6.23 -20.38
N ILE A 45 -7.23 6.38 -19.23
CA ILE A 45 -7.00 7.49 -18.30
C ILE A 45 -5.57 7.43 -17.74
N THR A 46 -5.10 6.27 -17.28
CA THR A 46 -3.74 6.17 -16.72
C THR A 46 -2.68 6.52 -17.74
N LYS A 47 -2.78 6.00 -18.97
CA LYS A 47 -1.88 6.36 -20.08
C LYS A 47 -1.89 7.86 -20.38
N TYR A 48 -3.07 8.48 -20.39
CA TYR A 48 -3.18 9.92 -20.60
C TYR A 48 -2.51 10.72 -19.47
N LEU A 49 -2.72 10.32 -18.21
CA LEU A 49 -2.09 10.98 -17.06
C LEU A 49 -0.57 10.84 -17.07
N ASP A 50 -0.06 9.67 -17.45
CA ASP A 50 1.38 9.43 -17.65
C ASP A 50 1.93 10.33 -18.77
N ASN A 51 1.29 10.37 -19.93
CA ASN A 51 1.73 11.18 -21.08
C ASN A 51 1.69 12.70 -20.80
N THR A 52 0.77 13.14 -19.95
CA THR A 52 0.64 14.55 -19.56
C THR A 52 1.43 14.90 -18.30
N ASN A 53 2.19 13.96 -17.73
CA ASN A 53 2.95 14.10 -16.49
C ASN A 53 2.11 14.63 -15.31
N VAL A 54 0.82 14.30 -15.28
CA VAL A 54 -0.06 14.68 -14.17
C VAL A 54 0.18 13.71 -13.01
N PRO A 55 0.54 14.18 -11.80
CA PRO A 55 0.81 13.29 -10.68
C PRO A 55 -0.48 12.69 -10.11
N TYR A 56 -0.50 11.36 -9.95
CA TYR A 56 -1.66 10.63 -9.42
C TYR A 56 -1.27 9.42 -8.56
N TYR A 57 -2.25 8.78 -7.94
CA TYR A 57 -2.09 7.42 -7.42
C TYR A 57 -3.36 6.59 -7.66
N LEU A 58 -3.20 5.27 -7.74
CA LEU A 58 -4.32 4.34 -7.91
C LEU A 58 -4.68 3.71 -6.58
N ILE A 59 -5.99 3.48 -6.40
CA ILE A 59 -6.51 2.74 -5.26
C ILE A 59 -6.84 1.35 -5.77
N THR A 60 -6.20 0.32 -5.23
CA THR A 60 -6.57 -1.06 -5.52
C THR A 60 -7.99 -1.33 -4.98
N PRO A 61 -8.93 -1.76 -5.85
CA PRO A 61 -10.27 -2.19 -5.46
C PRO A 61 -10.23 -3.24 -4.34
N LYS A 62 -11.25 -3.27 -3.47
CA LYS A 62 -11.23 -4.17 -2.29
C LYS A 62 -11.14 -5.65 -2.70
N ASN A 63 -11.86 -6.05 -3.74
CA ASN A 63 -11.87 -7.39 -4.31
C ASN A 63 -10.54 -7.81 -4.94
N LEU A 64 -9.72 -6.85 -5.40
CA LEU A 64 -8.41 -7.13 -5.99
C LEU A 64 -7.28 -7.06 -4.95
N ARG A 65 -7.57 -6.80 -3.68
CA ARG A 65 -6.55 -6.74 -2.64
C ARG A 65 -6.15 -8.15 -2.22
N PRO A 66 -4.85 -8.43 -2.07
CA PRO A 66 -4.39 -9.67 -1.50
C PRO A 66 -5.00 -9.93 -0.12
N LEU A 67 -5.45 -11.16 0.12
CA LEU A 67 -5.84 -11.62 1.45
C LEU A 67 -4.58 -11.81 2.28
N LYS A 68 -4.62 -11.35 3.53
CA LYS A 68 -3.52 -11.50 4.48
C LYS A 68 -3.98 -12.32 5.67
N ALA A 69 -3.31 -13.44 5.88
CA ALA A 69 -3.55 -14.34 7.01
C ALA A 69 -2.24 -14.65 7.74
N VAL A 70 -2.35 -15.14 8.97
CA VAL A 70 -1.24 -15.63 9.77
C VAL A 70 -1.47 -17.10 10.06
N LEU A 71 -0.49 -17.93 9.68
CA LEU A 71 -0.41 -19.33 10.06
C LEU A 71 0.29 -19.44 11.41
N ARG A 72 -0.32 -20.19 12.33
CA ARG A 72 0.23 -20.56 13.64
C ARG A 72 0.30 -22.07 13.77
N GLY A 73 1.18 -22.56 14.62
CA GLY A 73 1.34 -24.00 14.90
C GLY A 73 2.50 -24.64 14.15
N LEU A 74 3.01 -23.99 13.09
CA LEU A 74 4.21 -24.43 12.39
C LEU A 74 5.48 -24.17 13.22
N PRO A 75 6.50 -25.06 13.16
CA PRO A 75 7.81 -24.84 13.76
C PRO A 75 8.47 -23.52 13.32
N ILE A 76 9.29 -22.95 14.20
CA ILE A 76 10.03 -21.71 13.91
C ILE A 76 11.04 -21.85 12.75
N ASN A 77 11.56 -23.06 12.52
CA ASN A 77 12.56 -23.34 11.49
C ASN A 77 11.93 -23.84 10.18
N THR A 78 10.60 -23.81 10.05
CA THR A 78 9.92 -24.24 8.83
C THR A 78 10.33 -23.34 7.66
N ASP A 79 10.74 -23.98 6.58
CA ASP A 79 11.16 -23.32 5.36
C ASP A 79 9.98 -22.66 4.62
N LEU A 80 10.20 -21.44 4.11
CA LEU A 80 9.15 -20.65 3.47
C LEU A 80 8.75 -21.20 2.10
N ASP A 81 9.68 -21.79 1.36
CA ASP A 81 9.40 -22.36 0.05
C ASP A 81 8.59 -23.65 0.19
N THR A 82 8.86 -24.43 1.23
CA THR A 82 8.06 -25.61 1.61
C THR A 82 6.61 -25.23 1.92
N ILE A 83 6.38 -24.19 2.75
CA ILE A 83 5.02 -23.68 3.03
C ILE A 83 4.35 -23.20 1.74
N LYS A 84 5.09 -22.49 0.89
CA LYS A 84 4.56 -21.97 -0.38
C LYS A 84 4.14 -23.09 -1.32
N HIS A 85 4.95 -24.15 -1.40
CA HIS A 85 4.70 -25.30 -2.26
C HIS A 85 3.40 -25.99 -1.88
N GLU A 86 3.22 -26.37 -0.62
CA GLU A 86 2.01 -27.08 -0.18
C GLU A 86 0.75 -26.21 -0.28
N LEU A 87 0.84 -24.91 0.02
CA LEU A 87 -0.29 -23.99 -0.24
C LEU A 87 -0.64 -23.93 -1.74
N THR A 88 0.34 -24.05 -2.62
CA THR A 88 0.11 -24.10 -4.06
C THR A 88 -0.52 -25.43 -4.49
N GLU A 89 -0.14 -26.55 -3.89
CA GLU A 89 -0.78 -27.86 -4.08
C GLU A 89 -2.24 -27.87 -3.59
N LEU A 90 -2.54 -27.10 -2.55
CA LEU A 90 -3.90 -26.81 -2.10
C LEU A 90 -4.64 -25.78 -2.98
N HIS A 91 -4.09 -25.47 -4.17
CA HIS A 91 -4.67 -24.56 -5.16
C HIS A 91 -4.77 -23.09 -4.72
N PHE A 92 -4.02 -22.66 -3.70
CA PHE A 92 -3.93 -21.24 -3.35
C PHE A 92 -2.85 -20.53 -4.17
N GLN A 93 -3.20 -19.38 -4.74
CA GLN A 93 -2.22 -18.54 -5.42
C GLN A 93 -1.46 -17.67 -4.42
N VAL A 94 -0.29 -18.16 -3.98
CA VAL A 94 0.57 -17.46 -3.02
C VAL A 94 1.35 -16.33 -3.68
N ILE A 95 1.14 -15.10 -3.20
CA ILE A 95 1.90 -13.91 -3.62
C ILE A 95 3.22 -13.82 -2.84
N ASN A 96 3.15 -13.89 -1.51
CA ASN A 96 4.32 -13.76 -0.64
C ASN A 96 4.07 -14.43 0.72
N ILE A 97 5.15 -14.91 1.34
CA ILE A 97 5.15 -15.43 2.71
C ILE A 97 6.26 -14.73 3.50
N TYR A 98 5.96 -14.34 4.74
CA TYR A 98 6.92 -13.73 5.65
C TYR A 98 6.85 -14.40 7.01
N GLN A 99 7.99 -14.79 7.56
CA GLN A 99 8.07 -15.10 8.98
C GLN A 99 8.07 -13.81 9.80
N LEU A 100 7.13 -13.71 10.75
CA LEU A 100 7.07 -12.57 11.65
C LEU A 100 8.23 -12.62 12.64
N LYS A 101 8.71 -11.45 13.02
CA LYS A 101 9.83 -11.27 13.94
C LYS A 101 9.38 -10.47 15.15
N LYS A 102 9.97 -10.75 16.31
CA LYS A 102 9.79 -9.94 17.51
C LYS A 102 10.20 -8.49 17.24
N ARG A 103 9.61 -7.57 18.01
CA ARG A 103 9.99 -6.15 18.00
C ARG A 103 11.12 -5.87 18.98
N ASP A 104 12.05 -6.81 19.12
CA ASP A 104 13.31 -6.65 19.84
C ASP A 104 14.38 -6.12 18.87
N GLN A 105 15.53 -5.71 19.42
CA GLN A 105 16.66 -5.25 18.61
C GLN A 105 17.21 -6.38 17.73
N ALA A 106 17.22 -7.62 18.23
CA ALA A 106 17.70 -8.80 17.52
C ALA A 106 16.77 -9.25 16.37
N ARG A 107 15.54 -8.74 16.30
CA ARG A 107 14.51 -9.14 15.33
C ARG A 107 14.34 -10.65 15.29
N THR A 108 14.23 -11.26 16.47
CA THR A 108 14.19 -12.71 16.63
C THR A 108 13.00 -13.31 15.88
N PRO A 109 13.17 -14.36 15.06
CA PRO A 109 12.05 -15.02 14.38
C PRO A 109 10.98 -15.55 15.35
N MET A 110 9.74 -15.65 14.86
CA MET A 110 8.62 -16.21 15.59
C MET A 110 8.00 -17.36 14.79
N PRO A 111 7.35 -18.35 15.44
CA PRO A 111 6.58 -19.40 14.77
C PRO A 111 5.23 -18.85 14.26
N LEU A 112 5.26 -17.72 13.55
CA LEU A 112 4.12 -17.03 12.99
C LEU A 112 4.46 -16.65 11.55
N PHE A 113 3.70 -17.17 10.60
CA PHE A 113 3.96 -16.97 9.18
C PHE A 113 2.83 -16.17 8.57
N GLN A 114 3.11 -14.95 8.13
CA GLN A 114 2.15 -14.13 7.41
C GLN A 114 2.16 -14.53 5.93
N ILE A 115 1.02 -14.99 5.44
CA ILE A 115 0.81 -15.30 4.03
C ILE A 115 0.03 -14.18 3.34
N GLN A 116 0.33 -13.96 2.06
CA GLN A 116 -0.40 -13.08 1.16
C GLN A 116 -0.89 -13.90 -0.02
N LEU A 117 -2.20 -14.00 -0.17
CA LEU A 117 -2.85 -14.78 -1.23
C LEU A 117 -3.52 -13.86 -2.25
N ALA A 118 -3.46 -14.22 -3.52
CA ALA A 118 -4.19 -13.53 -4.57
C ALA A 118 -5.70 -13.79 -4.42
N PRO A 119 -6.58 -12.82 -4.77
CA PRO A 119 -8.04 -12.98 -4.72
C PRO A 119 -8.52 -13.97 -5.77
N THR A 120 -8.60 -15.25 -5.40
CA THR A 120 -9.17 -16.36 -6.18
C THR A 120 -10.52 -16.81 -5.61
N GLU A 121 -11.26 -17.63 -6.33
CA GLU A 121 -12.59 -18.11 -5.90
C GLU A 121 -12.54 -18.96 -4.62
N ASN A 122 -11.50 -19.80 -4.49
CA ASN A 122 -11.28 -20.67 -3.33
C ASN A 122 -10.63 -19.97 -2.12
N ILE A 123 -10.42 -18.64 -2.17
CA ILE A 123 -9.60 -17.95 -1.16
C ILE A 123 -10.16 -18.03 0.26
N GLU A 124 -11.48 -18.14 0.42
CA GLU A 124 -12.13 -18.22 1.73
C GLU A 124 -11.90 -19.58 2.42
N GLU A 125 -11.54 -20.63 1.67
CA GLU A 125 -11.20 -21.96 2.21
C GLU A 125 -9.94 -21.94 3.08
N ILE A 126 -9.10 -20.89 2.94
CA ILE A 126 -7.93 -20.72 3.79
C ILE A 126 -8.28 -20.64 5.28
N TRP A 127 -9.49 -20.16 5.61
CA TRP A 127 -9.93 -20.03 7.01
C TRP A 127 -10.32 -21.36 7.65
N THR A 128 -10.63 -22.37 6.83
CA THR A 128 -10.97 -23.72 7.29
C THR A 128 -9.76 -24.65 7.34
N LEU A 129 -8.60 -24.22 6.83
CA LEU A 129 -7.38 -24.99 6.84
C LEU A 129 -6.88 -25.22 8.28
N ASP A 130 -6.77 -26.47 8.69
CA ASP A 130 -6.39 -26.87 10.04
C ASP A 130 -5.13 -27.76 10.08
N ASN A 131 -4.63 -28.19 8.92
CA ASN A 131 -3.43 -28.99 8.77
C ASN A 131 -2.58 -28.48 7.60
N LEU A 132 -1.28 -28.41 7.81
CA LEU A 132 -0.27 -28.07 6.80
C LEU A 132 1.06 -28.68 7.22
N LEU A 133 1.82 -29.26 6.30
CA LEU A 133 3.07 -29.98 6.53
C LEU A 133 2.91 -31.07 7.60
N PHE A 134 1.81 -31.82 7.50
CA PHE A 134 1.42 -32.84 8.48
C PHE A 134 1.34 -32.31 9.94
N THR A 135 1.22 -31.00 10.10
CA THR A 135 1.20 -30.31 11.39
C THR A 135 -0.16 -29.62 11.55
N LYS A 136 -0.76 -29.75 12.73
CA LYS A 136 -1.98 -29.03 13.06
C LYS A 136 -1.69 -27.53 13.16
N ILE A 137 -2.43 -26.72 12.40
CA ILE A 137 -2.26 -25.27 12.36
C ILE A 137 -3.56 -24.54 12.70
N THR A 138 -3.44 -23.24 12.96
CA THR A 138 -4.58 -22.32 12.97
C THR A 138 -4.29 -21.13 12.06
N VAL A 139 -5.32 -20.71 11.33
CA VAL A 139 -5.26 -19.57 10.41
C VAL A 139 -6.04 -18.40 11.01
N GLU A 140 -5.36 -17.27 11.17
CA GLU A 140 -5.96 -16.05 11.71
C GLU A 140 -5.90 -14.91 10.70
N LYS A 141 -6.91 -14.02 10.73
CA LYS A 141 -6.87 -12.77 9.96
C LYS A 141 -5.67 -11.93 10.41
N TYR A 142 -4.87 -11.47 9.45
CA TYR A 142 -3.76 -10.59 9.77
C TYR A 142 -4.27 -9.21 10.19
N ASN A 143 -4.21 -8.93 11.49
CA ASN A 143 -4.64 -7.65 12.03
C ASN A 143 -3.51 -6.61 11.93
N ASN A 144 -3.56 -5.77 10.90
CA ASN A 144 -2.82 -4.53 10.89
C ASN A 144 -3.44 -3.61 11.93
N LYS A 145 -2.80 -3.44 13.11
CA LYS A 145 -3.21 -2.44 14.12
C LYS A 145 -3.54 -1.13 13.39
N GLY A 146 -4.84 -0.79 13.38
CA GLY A 146 -5.50 0.05 12.37
C GLY A 146 -5.04 1.49 12.31
N GLY A 147 -3.89 1.74 11.69
CA GLY A 147 -3.41 3.08 11.37
C GLY A 147 -3.65 3.43 9.91
N ILE A 148 -3.83 4.71 9.64
CA ILE A 148 -3.85 5.20 8.26
C ILE A 148 -2.47 4.93 7.64
N SER A 149 -2.46 4.26 6.49
CA SER A 149 -1.25 3.96 5.75
C SER A 149 -0.55 5.25 5.33
N GLN A 150 0.77 5.26 5.40
CA GLN A 150 1.59 6.34 4.89
C GLN A 150 2.37 5.82 3.68
N CYS A 151 2.29 6.53 2.57
CA CYS A 151 3.01 6.20 1.37
C CYS A 151 4.49 6.53 1.57
N HIS A 152 5.36 5.53 1.55
CA HIS A 152 6.81 5.74 1.72
C HIS A 152 7.47 6.46 0.54
N ARG A 153 6.76 6.64 -0.58
CA ARG A 153 7.24 7.38 -1.76
C ARG A 153 6.97 8.88 -1.64
N CYS A 154 5.74 9.29 -1.36
CA CYS A 154 5.34 10.71 -1.34
C CYS A 154 5.05 11.26 0.07
N GLN A 155 5.12 10.41 1.11
CA GLN A 155 4.83 10.70 2.51
C GLN A 155 3.39 11.10 2.86
N LEU A 156 2.48 11.18 1.88
CA LEU A 156 1.05 11.40 2.10
C LEU A 156 0.36 10.13 2.63
N PHE A 157 -0.86 10.31 3.09
CA PHE A 157 -1.62 9.27 3.81
C PHE A 157 -2.68 8.59 2.93
N GLY A 158 -3.13 7.40 3.36
CA GLY A 158 -4.27 6.69 2.80
C GLY A 158 -3.98 5.81 1.57
N HIS A 159 -2.72 5.64 1.18
CA HIS A 159 -2.33 4.77 0.06
C HIS A 159 -0.92 4.19 0.24
N SER A 160 -0.59 3.15 -0.54
CA SER A 160 0.74 2.53 -0.57
C SER A 160 1.61 3.09 -1.69
N SER A 161 2.92 2.86 -1.61
CA SER A 161 3.88 3.30 -2.64
C SER A 161 3.71 2.60 -3.99
N ILE A 162 3.10 1.41 -4.03
CA ILE A 162 3.05 0.54 -5.23
C ILE A 162 2.42 1.28 -6.41
N ASN A 163 1.29 1.92 -6.17
CA ASN A 163 0.51 2.60 -7.20
C ASN A 163 0.61 4.13 -7.08
N CYS A 164 1.69 4.64 -6.48
CA CYS A 164 1.90 6.06 -6.28
C CYS A 164 2.78 6.65 -7.39
N LYS A 165 2.22 7.56 -8.18
CA LYS A 165 2.92 8.37 -9.20
C LYS A 165 3.04 9.83 -8.78
N LEU A 166 2.82 10.14 -7.50
CA LEU A 166 3.07 11.47 -6.96
C LEU A 166 4.58 11.74 -6.85
N PRO A 167 4.98 13.03 -6.79
CA PRO A 167 6.38 13.41 -6.59
C PRO A 167 6.97 12.75 -5.34
N ILE A 168 8.21 12.28 -5.45
CA ILE A 168 8.91 11.64 -4.35
C ILE A 168 9.19 12.69 -3.28
N LYS A 169 9.04 12.29 -2.02
CA LYS A 169 9.39 13.09 -0.84
C LYS A 169 10.16 12.24 0.16
N CYS A 170 11.31 12.75 0.59
CA CYS A 170 12.10 12.13 1.64
C CYS A 170 11.38 12.27 2.99
N VAL A 171 11.34 11.19 3.77
CA VAL A 171 10.73 11.17 5.11
C VAL A 171 11.48 12.07 6.11
N LYS A 172 12.79 12.29 5.87
CA LYS A 172 13.68 13.01 6.79
C LYS A 172 13.75 14.50 6.49
N CYS A 173 13.83 14.91 5.23
CA CYS A 173 14.10 16.32 4.85
C CYS A 173 13.10 16.93 3.87
N ALA A 174 12.03 16.23 3.50
CA ALA A 174 11.06 16.66 2.47
C ALA A 174 11.64 16.92 1.05
N GLY A 175 12.90 16.56 0.81
CA GLY A 175 13.57 16.63 -0.49
C GLY A 175 12.99 15.67 -1.53
N GLN A 176 13.27 15.92 -2.82
CA GLN A 176 12.76 15.12 -3.94
C GLN A 176 13.65 13.89 -4.23
N HIS A 177 13.85 13.04 -3.23
CA HIS A 177 14.64 11.80 -3.33
C HIS A 177 14.09 10.72 -2.39
N LEU A 178 14.47 9.47 -2.62
CA LEU A 178 14.14 8.38 -1.71
C LEU A 178 14.95 8.50 -0.41
N THR A 179 14.37 8.12 0.73
CA THR A 179 15.04 8.21 2.04
C THR A 179 16.42 7.55 2.09
N LYS A 180 16.65 6.50 1.31
CA LYS A 180 17.93 5.80 1.20
C LYS A 180 19.05 6.66 0.58
N ASP A 181 18.67 7.64 -0.24
CA ASP A 181 19.57 8.54 -0.95
C ASP A 181 19.70 9.90 -0.22
N CYS A 182 19.19 9.99 1.02
CA CYS A 182 19.19 11.20 1.81
C CYS A 182 20.54 11.43 2.50
N SER A 183 21.06 12.65 2.45
CA SER A 183 22.28 13.07 3.16
C SER A 183 22.15 12.97 4.68
N ILE A 184 20.93 13.11 5.23
CA ILE A 184 20.66 12.95 6.66
C ILE A 184 20.83 11.48 7.03
N THR A 185 22.01 11.11 7.52
CA THR A 185 22.34 9.76 7.99
C THR A 185 22.30 9.64 9.51
N ASN A 186 22.54 10.73 10.24
CA ASN A 186 22.67 10.76 11.69
C ASN A 186 21.62 11.65 12.39
N HIS A 187 21.48 11.48 13.71
CA HIS A 187 20.47 12.15 14.55
C HIS A 187 20.71 13.66 14.80
N THR A 188 21.81 14.22 14.30
CA THR A 188 22.23 15.61 14.55
C THR A 188 21.53 16.63 13.67
N GLU A 189 21.11 16.24 12.46
CA GLU A 189 20.39 17.13 11.55
C GLU A 189 18.89 17.14 11.87
N THR A 190 18.32 18.34 12.01
CA THR A 190 16.90 18.48 12.33
C THR A 190 16.05 18.09 11.11
N PRO A 191 15.20 17.07 11.23
CA PRO A 191 14.38 16.63 10.11
C PRO A 191 13.27 17.64 9.78
N VAL A 192 12.85 17.66 8.52
CA VAL A 192 11.75 18.48 8.01
C VAL A 192 10.63 17.58 7.51
N CYS A 193 9.42 17.83 8.02
CA CYS A 193 8.24 17.04 7.69
C CYS A 193 7.72 17.38 6.29
N ALA A 194 7.63 16.39 5.40
CA ALA A 194 7.07 16.57 4.06
C ALA A 194 5.59 17.05 4.04
N ASN A 195 4.85 16.84 5.12
CA ASN A 195 3.40 17.11 5.20
C ASN A 195 3.06 18.46 5.84
N CYS A 196 3.81 18.89 6.87
CA CYS A 196 3.55 20.13 7.62
C CYS A 196 4.73 21.11 7.64
N GLN A 197 5.89 20.74 7.09
CA GLN A 197 7.14 21.51 7.14
C GLN A 197 7.70 21.78 8.56
N GLY A 198 7.19 21.09 9.58
CA GLY A 198 7.70 21.16 10.95
C GLY A 198 9.01 20.39 11.17
N SER A 199 9.65 20.65 12.31
CA SER A 199 10.95 20.10 12.73
C SER A 199 10.85 18.65 13.27
N HIS A 200 10.30 17.76 12.47
CA HIS A 200 10.17 16.32 12.78
C HIS A 200 10.11 15.52 11.46
N PRO A 201 10.44 14.20 11.46
CA PRO A 201 10.29 13.42 10.24
C PRO A 201 8.81 13.26 9.86
N ALA A 202 8.53 13.03 8.58
CA ALA A 202 7.17 12.86 8.10
C ALA A 202 6.45 11.63 8.69
N SER A 203 7.21 10.66 9.20
CA SER A 203 6.71 9.46 9.89
C SER A 203 6.26 9.70 11.33
N TYR A 204 6.51 10.89 11.89
CA TYR A 204 6.10 11.23 13.25
C TYR A 204 4.56 11.26 13.37
N ARG A 205 4.01 10.40 14.23
CA ARG A 205 2.56 10.24 14.41
C ARG A 205 1.88 11.40 15.14
N GLY A 206 2.65 12.26 15.83
CA GLY A 206 2.14 13.49 16.45
C GLY A 206 2.06 14.69 15.49
N CYS A 207 2.32 14.50 14.20
CA CYS A 207 2.22 15.57 13.20
C CYS A 207 0.80 16.16 13.14
N PRO A 208 0.62 17.48 13.08
CA PRO A 208 -0.72 18.11 13.00
C PRO A 208 -1.48 17.78 11.71
N LYS A 209 -0.76 17.38 10.65
CA LYS A 209 -1.32 16.91 9.38
C LYS A 209 -1.55 15.40 9.35
N PHE A 210 -1.20 14.69 10.43
CA PHE A 210 -1.54 13.27 10.56
C PHE A 210 -3.07 13.14 10.61
N PRO A 211 -3.70 12.35 9.73
CA PRO A 211 -5.14 12.31 9.69
C PRO A 211 -5.68 11.61 10.93
N LYS A 212 -6.69 12.22 11.55
CA LYS A 212 -7.42 11.64 12.67
C LYS A 212 -8.34 10.56 12.13
N LEU A 213 -8.29 9.37 12.73
CA LEU A 213 -9.30 8.34 12.51
C LEU A 213 -10.57 8.86 13.18
N ASN A 214 -11.58 9.19 12.39
CA ASN A 214 -12.94 9.43 12.89
C ASN A 214 -13.65 8.09 13.03
#